data_AF-A0A939YP03-F1
#
_entry.id   AF-A0A939YP03-F1
#
_cell.length_a   1.000
_cell.length_b   1.000
_cell.length_c   1.000
_cell.angle_alpha   90.00
_cell.angle_beta   90.00
_cell.angle_gamma   90.00
#
_symmetry.space_group_name_H-M   'P 1'
#
loop_
_entity.id
_entity.type
_entity.pdbx_description
1 polymer ?
#
loop_
_entity_poly.entity_id
_entity_poly.type
_entity_poly.pdbx_seq_one_letter_code
_entity_poly.pdbx_strand_id
1 'polypeptide(L)'
;MKEGREMNLKLGLIMFVCLVPFLIAMYFIMYPKKWHKRKNILGIRNREEYKIGETEKKVDEIVQDNREIALRIVIIGSVIAALLLLIPNLTAMMITYTIYILLALVVAVLPYVKGNTELKALKRELGIEAKGVRVADLKSISASHALNMPMLLLPNIIAAVGTVFALLFDLKVISIPGSVTQGSYVATAMAVIFLSMGILFIFLAKLMDNMRNDVISEESEVNSNYNRAKKKMWSDAWIQFSWMNTGMLIFLVIGIIMNWSELAVIVLSVLYMLGVFVIIAIVAHKTALLNECYKYENDAADDDDNWIYGLFYYNPKDGRVNIERRDGMGVTINMAHPLGKIYTGIVILVLIGTVAALIWVGAMEATATDIRYEDGKVICHHLSDEYVIPEDEILEVSIGDNMEELRPIRVAGTATDHILKGRFSINGEEGKVRLFIKPEIDLYIRIKTADYTYFINDNTEEDTRAIYEEIK
;
A
#
# COMPACT_ATOMS: atom_id res chain seq x y z
N MET A 1 9.50 28.56 6.42
CA MET A 1 8.03 28.50 6.17
C MET A 1 7.61 28.11 4.74
N LYS A 2 8.17 28.69 3.66
CA LYS A 2 7.77 28.33 2.27
C LYS A 2 8.19 26.90 1.88
N GLU A 3 9.39 26.48 2.25
CA GLU A 3 9.91 25.13 1.90
C GLU A 3 9.16 23.99 2.61
N GLY A 4 8.82 24.13 3.89
CA GLY A 4 8.01 23.14 4.62
C GLY A 4 6.62 22.94 4.00
N ARG A 5 5.97 24.03 3.55
CA ARG A 5 4.68 23.95 2.85
C ARG A 5 4.80 23.22 1.50
N GLU A 6 5.89 23.40 0.77
CA GLU A 6 6.13 22.67 -0.48
C GLU A 6 6.37 21.18 -0.23
N MET A 7 7.14 20.81 0.79
CA MET A 7 7.36 19.41 1.19
C MET A 7 6.04 18.72 1.57
N ASN A 8 5.20 19.40 2.35
CA ASN A 8 3.91 18.86 2.80
C ASN A 8 2.97 18.65 1.60
N LEU A 9 2.93 19.62 0.68
CA LEU A 9 2.15 19.47 -0.55
C LEU A 9 2.63 18.28 -1.40
N LYS A 10 3.94 18.05 -1.52
CA LYS A 10 4.49 16.90 -2.27
C LYS A 10 4.01 15.57 -1.70
N LEU A 11 4.15 15.36 -0.39
CA LEU A 11 3.71 14.11 0.25
C LEU A 11 2.18 13.95 0.16
N GLY A 12 1.42 15.02 0.40
CA GLY A 12 -0.03 15.03 0.22
C GLY A 12 -0.44 14.64 -1.19
N LEU A 13 0.24 15.17 -2.22
CA LEU A 13 -0.02 14.83 -3.62
C LEU A 13 0.22 13.35 -3.92
N ILE A 14 1.27 12.74 -3.34
CA ILE A 14 1.51 11.30 -3.47
C ILE A 14 0.32 10.52 -2.90
N MET A 15 -0.14 10.87 -1.69
CA MET A 15 -1.29 10.22 -1.04
C MET A 15 -2.58 10.39 -1.85
N PHE A 16 -2.81 11.59 -2.39
CA PHE A 16 -3.96 11.91 -3.24
C PHE A 16 -3.96 11.09 -4.54
N VAL A 17 -2.82 11.06 -5.24
CA VAL A 17 -2.65 10.35 -6.51
C VAL A 17 -2.70 8.83 -6.31
N CYS A 18 -2.36 8.32 -5.12
CA CYS A 18 -2.56 6.91 -4.78
C CYS A 18 -4.04 6.58 -4.51
N LEU A 19 -4.76 7.42 -3.75
CA LEU A 19 -6.12 7.13 -3.30
C LEU A 19 -7.17 7.33 -4.40
N VAL A 20 -7.19 8.48 -5.07
CA VAL A 20 -8.31 8.89 -5.94
C VAL A 20 -8.48 7.96 -7.15
N PRO A 21 -7.42 7.66 -7.94
CA PRO A 21 -7.50 6.69 -9.02
C PRO A 21 -7.94 5.30 -8.54
N PHE A 22 -7.53 4.89 -7.34
CA PHE A 22 -7.95 3.62 -6.76
C PHE A 22 -9.46 3.59 -6.47
N LEU A 23 -10.02 4.65 -5.87
CA LEU A 23 -11.47 4.76 -5.65
C LEU A 23 -12.26 4.74 -6.97
N ILE A 24 -11.75 5.40 -8.01
CA ILE A 24 -12.34 5.40 -9.35
C ILE A 24 -12.31 3.99 -9.95
N ALA A 25 -11.17 3.29 -9.87
CA ALA A 25 -11.05 1.93 -10.38
C ALA A 25 -12.00 0.97 -9.64
N MET A 26 -12.08 1.09 -8.31
CA MET A 26 -13.00 0.31 -7.49
C MET A 26 -14.46 0.55 -7.88
N TYR A 27 -14.84 1.81 -8.15
CA TYR A 27 -16.17 2.14 -8.65
C TYR A 27 -16.52 1.40 -9.94
N PHE A 28 -15.64 1.45 -10.94
CA PHE A 28 -15.90 0.76 -12.23
C PHE A 28 -15.92 -0.76 -12.13
N ILE A 29 -15.13 -1.34 -11.21
CA ILE A 29 -15.08 -2.79 -11.01
C ILE A 29 -16.32 -3.29 -10.26
N MET A 30 -16.68 -2.62 -9.16
CA MET A 30 -17.72 -3.10 -8.24
C MET A 30 -19.14 -2.73 -8.66
N TYR A 31 -19.32 -1.62 -9.41
CA TYR A 31 -20.65 -1.09 -9.78
C TYR A 31 -20.83 -1.09 -11.32
N PRO A 32 -21.05 -2.27 -11.92
CA PRO A 32 -21.12 -2.40 -13.37
C PRO A 32 -22.36 -1.74 -13.96
N LYS A 33 -22.19 -1.00 -15.06
CA LYS A 33 -23.32 -0.42 -15.81
C LYS A 33 -24.16 -1.47 -16.53
N LYS A 34 -23.53 -2.53 -17.06
CA LYS A 34 -24.18 -3.60 -17.85
C LYS A 34 -24.32 -4.86 -17.00
N TRP A 35 -25.19 -4.83 -15.99
CA TRP A 35 -25.31 -5.91 -15.02
C TRP A 35 -25.77 -7.24 -15.64
N HIS A 36 -26.61 -7.22 -16.69
CA HIS A 36 -27.09 -8.43 -17.39
C HIS A 36 -25.98 -9.36 -17.88
N LYS A 37 -24.80 -8.82 -18.17
CA LYS A 37 -23.66 -9.55 -18.73
C LYS A 37 -22.70 -10.11 -17.67
N ARG A 38 -22.97 -9.86 -16.39
CA ARG A 38 -22.05 -10.21 -15.29
C ARG A 38 -22.45 -11.54 -14.68
N LYS A 39 -21.45 -12.35 -14.26
CA LYS A 39 -21.64 -13.59 -13.49
C LYS A 39 -22.34 -13.32 -12.15
N ASN A 40 -22.03 -12.19 -11.51
CA ASN A 40 -22.67 -11.75 -10.27
C ASN A 40 -23.04 -10.26 -10.33
N ILE A 41 -24.08 -9.88 -9.61
CA ILE A 41 -24.54 -8.50 -9.41
C ILE A 41 -24.45 -8.21 -7.92
N LEU A 42 -23.64 -7.22 -7.52
CA LEU A 42 -23.51 -6.79 -6.13
C LEU A 42 -23.32 -7.96 -5.14
N GLY A 43 -22.55 -8.97 -5.55
CA GLY A 43 -22.21 -10.13 -4.70
C GLY A 43 -23.16 -11.33 -4.81
N ILE A 44 -24.26 -11.20 -5.56
CA ILE A 44 -25.30 -12.23 -5.74
C ILE A 44 -25.18 -12.83 -7.14
N ARG A 45 -25.41 -14.14 -7.28
CA ARG A 45 -25.38 -14.81 -8.58
C ARG A 45 -26.42 -14.18 -9.51
N ASN A 46 -26.00 -13.80 -10.72
CA ASN A 46 -26.92 -13.26 -11.72
C ASN A 46 -27.68 -14.42 -12.39
N ARG A 47 -28.95 -14.59 -12.04
CA ARG A 47 -29.79 -15.67 -12.55
C ARG A 47 -30.73 -15.18 -13.65
N GLU A 48 -31.29 -16.10 -14.44
CA GLU A 48 -32.24 -15.74 -15.51
C GLU A 48 -33.54 -15.16 -14.96
N GLU A 49 -33.97 -15.56 -13.76
CA GLU A 49 -35.17 -15.02 -13.10
C GLU A 49 -35.07 -13.51 -12.85
N TYR A 50 -33.85 -12.96 -12.75
CA TYR A 50 -33.63 -11.53 -12.61
C TYR A 50 -33.79 -10.75 -13.90
N LYS A 51 -33.84 -11.40 -15.06
CA LYS A 51 -33.85 -10.76 -16.38
C LYS A 51 -35.24 -10.79 -17.04
N ILE A 52 -36.29 -10.98 -16.25
CA ILE A 52 -37.65 -11.20 -16.74
C ILE A 52 -38.61 -10.16 -16.14
N GLY A 53 -39.33 -9.46 -17.00
CA GLY A 53 -40.54 -8.70 -16.65
C GLY A 53 -40.32 -7.64 -15.57
N GLU A 54 -41.14 -7.68 -14.52
CA GLU A 54 -41.05 -6.71 -13.41
C GLU A 54 -39.82 -6.92 -12.52
N THR A 55 -39.31 -8.14 -12.42
CA THR A 55 -38.11 -8.44 -11.64
C THR A 55 -36.90 -7.74 -12.23
N GLU A 56 -36.79 -7.71 -13.56
CA GLU A 56 -35.72 -6.99 -14.26
C GLU A 56 -35.68 -5.51 -13.90
N LYS A 57 -36.85 -4.86 -13.83
CA LYS A 57 -36.97 -3.45 -13.45
C LYS A 57 -36.53 -3.22 -12.01
N LYS A 58 -36.98 -4.07 -11.07
CA LYS A 58 -36.55 -3.99 -9.65
C LYS A 58 -35.04 -4.16 -9.50
N VAL A 59 -34.44 -5.11 -10.23
CA VAL A 59 -32.99 -5.32 -10.19
C VAL A 59 -32.24 -4.15 -10.81
N ASP A 60 -32.72 -3.59 -11.93
CA ASP A 60 -32.11 -2.42 -12.53
C ASP A 60 -32.18 -1.20 -11.59
N GLU A 61 -33.32 -0.95 -10.95
CA GLU A 61 -33.48 0.10 -9.93
C GLU A 61 -32.44 -0.06 -8.79
N ILE A 62 -32.34 -1.27 -8.20
CA ILE A 62 -31.35 -1.56 -7.15
C ILE A 62 -29.92 -1.29 -7.65
N VAL A 63 -29.59 -1.72 -8.87
CA VAL A 63 -28.24 -1.54 -9.43
C VAL A 63 -27.93 -0.08 -9.70
N GLN A 64 -28.85 0.67 -10.32
CA GLN A 64 -28.64 2.09 -10.64
C GLN A 64 -28.56 2.93 -9.37
N ASP A 65 -29.44 2.71 -8.40
CA ASP A 65 -29.44 3.45 -7.13
C ASP A 65 -28.11 3.30 -6.40
N ASN A 66 -27.65 2.06 -6.21
CA ASN A 66 -26.39 1.80 -5.52
C ASN A 66 -25.19 2.31 -6.32
N ARG A 67 -25.25 2.29 -7.65
CA ARG A 67 -24.22 2.85 -8.52
C ARG A 67 -24.17 4.39 -8.42
N GLU A 68 -25.31 5.07 -8.39
CA GLU A 68 -25.36 6.53 -8.23
C GLU A 68 -24.82 6.96 -6.85
N ILE A 69 -25.21 6.26 -5.79
CA ILE A 69 -24.68 6.52 -4.44
C ILE A 69 -23.17 6.32 -4.43
N ALA A 70 -22.66 5.23 -5.02
CA ALA A 70 -21.23 4.98 -5.11
C ALA A 70 -20.48 6.07 -5.89
N LEU A 71 -21.05 6.56 -7.00
CA LEU A 71 -20.46 7.66 -7.77
C LEU A 71 -20.36 8.94 -6.94
N ARG A 72 -21.44 9.30 -6.21
CA ARG A 72 -21.44 10.46 -5.32
C ARG A 72 -20.39 10.32 -4.23
N ILE A 73 -20.25 9.14 -3.63
CA ILE A 73 -19.21 8.84 -2.64
C ILE A 73 -17.81 9.04 -3.22
N VAL A 74 -17.53 8.54 -4.44
CA VAL A 74 -16.22 8.72 -5.08
C VAL A 74 -15.94 10.19 -5.37
N ILE A 75 -16.93 10.96 -5.86
CA ILE A 75 -16.77 12.39 -6.14
C ILE A 75 -16.51 13.16 -4.84
N ILE A 76 -17.38 13.01 -3.84
CA ILE A 76 -17.24 13.67 -2.53
C ILE A 76 -15.92 13.26 -1.89
N GLY A 77 -15.57 11.98 -1.96
CA GLY A 77 -14.32 11.47 -1.42
C GLY A 77 -13.09 12.04 -2.13
N SER A 78 -13.15 12.26 -3.44
CA SER A 78 -12.07 12.91 -4.18
C SER A 78 -11.93 14.39 -3.82
N VAL A 79 -13.05 15.08 -3.58
CA VAL A 79 -13.04 16.47 -3.11
C VAL A 79 -12.46 16.57 -1.71
N ILE A 80 -12.87 15.71 -0.76
CA ILE A 80 -12.29 15.67 0.58
C ILE A 80 -10.79 15.38 0.50
N ALA A 81 -10.38 14.39 -0.30
CA ALA A 81 -8.97 14.09 -0.52
C ALA A 81 -8.20 15.32 -1.02
N ALA A 82 -8.77 16.14 -1.91
CA ALA A 82 -8.13 17.37 -2.37
C ALA A 82 -8.06 18.46 -1.29
N LEU A 83 -9.11 18.59 -0.46
CA LEU A 83 -9.13 19.55 0.65
C LEU A 83 -8.09 19.22 1.73
N LEU A 84 -7.81 17.93 1.97
CA LEU A 84 -6.78 17.52 2.93
C LEU A 84 -5.36 17.95 2.52
N LEU A 85 -5.10 18.25 1.24
CA LEU A 85 -3.83 18.84 0.77
C LEU A 85 -3.55 20.23 1.36
N LEU A 86 -4.59 20.89 1.89
CA LEU A 86 -4.49 22.23 2.46
C LEU A 86 -4.03 22.23 3.91
N ILE A 87 -3.85 21.05 4.54
CA ILE A 87 -3.37 20.94 5.93
C ILE A 87 -1.89 21.35 5.98
N PRO A 88 -1.53 22.40 6.74
CA PRO A 88 -0.17 22.94 6.71
C PRO A 88 0.83 22.13 7.52
N ASN A 89 0.45 21.52 8.65
CA ASN A 89 1.35 20.71 9.49
C ASN A 89 1.47 19.29 8.92
N LEU A 90 2.70 18.84 8.69
CA LEU A 90 3.02 17.55 8.06
C LEU A 90 2.44 16.37 8.83
N THR A 91 2.67 16.34 10.15
CA THR A 91 2.24 15.25 11.04
C THR A 91 0.71 15.12 11.05
N ALA A 92 -0.01 16.24 11.23
CA ALA A 92 -1.46 16.30 11.16
C ALA A 92 -1.99 15.87 9.79
N MET A 93 -1.34 16.30 8.70
CA MET A 93 -1.69 15.88 7.34
C MET A 93 -1.54 14.36 7.18
N MET A 94 -0.40 13.77 7.59
CA MET A 94 -0.15 12.33 7.50
C MET A 94 -1.18 11.51 8.29
N ILE A 95 -1.45 11.91 9.54
CA ILE A 95 -2.42 11.24 10.41
C ILE A 95 -3.81 11.33 9.77
N THR A 96 -4.24 12.52 9.37
CA THR A 96 -5.57 12.76 8.81
C THR A 96 -5.76 12.01 7.49
N TYR A 97 -4.77 12.05 6.58
CA TYR A 97 -4.82 11.28 5.32
C TYR A 97 -4.88 9.78 5.55
N THR A 98 -4.11 9.26 6.50
CA THR A 98 -4.09 7.82 6.77
C THR A 98 -5.45 7.34 7.30
N ILE A 99 -6.02 8.05 8.27
CA ILE A 99 -7.38 7.79 8.77
C ILE A 99 -8.39 7.92 7.63
N TYR A 100 -8.27 8.97 6.82
CA TYR A 100 -9.16 9.22 5.72
C TYR A 100 -9.11 8.11 4.66
N ILE A 101 -7.93 7.60 4.31
CA ILE A 101 -7.80 6.45 3.39
C ILE A 101 -8.55 5.24 3.94
N LEU A 102 -8.35 4.89 5.21
CA LEU A 102 -9.05 3.75 5.84
C LEU A 102 -10.57 3.94 5.80
N LEU A 103 -11.06 5.13 6.14
CA LEU A 103 -12.49 5.45 6.10
C LEU A 103 -13.04 5.45 4.67
N ALA A 104 -12.34 6.05 3.72
CA ALA A 104 -12.75 6.14 2.32
C ALA A 104 -12.93 4.74 1.71
N LEU A 105 -12.03 3.80 2.02
CA LEU A 105 -12.14 2.41 1.58
C LEU A 105 -13.38 1.71 2.15
N VAL A 106 -13.71 1.94 3.43
CA VAL A 106 -14.92 1.38 4.05
C VAL A 106 -16.18 2.02 3.48
N VAL A 107 -16.22 3.34 3.38
CA VAL A 107 -17.41 4.08 2.90
C VAL A 107 -17.71 3.73 1.44
N ALA A 108 -16.69 3.56 0.60
CA ALA A 108 -16.86 3.25 -0.81
C ALA A 108 -17.42 1.84 -1.09
N VAL A 109 -17.40 0.91 -0.12
CA VAL A 109 -18.05 -0.40 -0.24
C VAL A 109 -19.48 -0.43 0.34
N LEU A 110 -19.92 0.59 1.09
CA LEU A 110 -21.25 0.61 1.70
C LEU A 110 -22.41 0.46 0.70
N PRO A 111 -22.41 1.12 -0.48
CA PRO A 111 -23.47 0.92 -1.47
C PRO A 111 -23.50 -0.51 -2.00
N TYR A 112 -22.35 -1.17 -2.10
CA TYR A 112 -22.28 -2.58 -2.47
C TYR A 112 -22.93 -3.47 -1.41
N VAL A 113 -22.67 -3.20 -0.13
CA VAL A 113 -23.30 -3.90 1.01
C VAL A 113 -24.82 -3.70 1.02
N LYS A 114 -25.27 -2.47 0.79
CA LYS A 114 -26.69 -2.11 0.69
C LYS A 114 -27.36 -2.90 -0.43
N GLY A 115 -26.84 -2.81 -1.66
CA GLY A 115 -27.41 -3.51 -2.80
C GLY A 115 -27.33 -5.03 -2.70
N ASN A 116 -26.28 -5.59 -2.06
CA ASN A 116 -26.24 -7.02 -1.74
C ASN A 116 -27.43 -7.43 -0.86
N THR A 117 -27.73 -6.63 0.16
CA THR A 117 -28.81 -6.90 1.10
C THR A 117 -30.17 -6.79 0.42
N GLU A 118 -30.37 -5.77 -0.42
CA GLU A 118 -31.59 -5.58 -1.23
C GLU A 118 -31.81 -6.75 -2.20
N LEU A 119 -30.77 -7.19 -2.92
CA LEU A 119 -30.87 -8.35 -3.81
C LEU A 119 -31.11 -9.66 -3.06
N LYS A 120 -30.54 -9.85 -1.86
CA LYS A 120 -30.86 -11.02 -1.02
C LYS A 120 -32.32 -11.00 -0.55
N ALA A 121 -32.87 -9.84 -0.23
CA ALA A 121 -34.27 -9.69 0.12
C ALA A 121 -35.17 -10.03 -1.07
N LEU A 122 -34.89 -9.46 -2.25
CA LEU A 122 -35.63 -9.76 -3.48
C LEU A 122 -35.56 -11.25 -3.85
N LYS A 123 -34.39 -11.88 -3.71
CA LYS A 123 -34.22 -13.33 -3.92
C LYS A 123 -35.15 -14.17 -3.04
N ARG A 124 -35.31 -13.76 -1.77
CA ARG A 124 -36.23 -14.42 -0.82
C ARG A 124 -37.69 -14.18 -1.18
N GLU A 125 -38.05 -12.96 -1.59
CA GLU A 125 -39.40 -12.63 -2.06
C GLU A 125 -39.82 -13.47 -3.26
N LEU A 126 -38.89 -13.71 -4.19
CA LEU A 126 -39.12 -14.52 -5.38
C LEU A 126 -39.13 -16.04 -5.11
N GLY A 127 -38.83 -16.47 -3.88
CA GLY A 127 -38.76 -17.90 -3.54
C GLY A 127 -37.66 -18.66 -4.29
N ILE A 128 -36.59 -17.97 -4.69
CA ILE A 128 -35.49 -18.61 -5.43
C ILE A 128 -34.67 -19.45 -4.46
N GLU A 129 -34.89 -20.77 -4.50
CA GLU A 129 -34.17 -21.74 -3.68
C GLU A 129 -32.91 -22.28 -4.38
N ALA A 130 -31.89 -22.53 -3.57
CA ALA A 130 -30.67 -23.20 -3.96
C ALA A 130 -30.96 -24.68 -4.31
N LYS A 131 -30.94 -25.04 -5.59
CA LYS A 131 -30.85 -26.46 -5.98
C LYS A 131 -29.47 -26.95 -5.54
N GLY A 132 -29.36 -27.69 -4.43
CA GLY A 132 -28.09 -28.02 -3.76
C GLY A 132 -27.09 -28.92 -4.50
N VAL A 133 -27.02 -28.88 -5.83
CA VAL A 133 -26.20 -29.79 -6.65
C VAL A 133 -24.86 -29.15 -6.98
N ARG A 134 -23.82 -29.50 -6.21
CA ARG A 134 -22.42 -29.16 -6.56
C ARG A 134 -21.90 -30.14 -7.61
N VAL A 135 -21.92 -29.74 -8.89
CA VAL A 135 -21.27 -30.50 -9.95
C VAL A 135 -19.75 -30.28 -9.88
N ALA A 136 -18.99 -31.37 -9.83
CA ALA A 136 -17.53 -31.33 -9.89
C ALA A 136 -17.08 -32.03 -11.17
N ASP A 137 -16.47 -31.28 -12.08
CA ASP A 137 -15.76 -31.88 -13.21
C ASP A 137 -14.39 -32.39 -12.74
N LEU A 138 -14.23 -33.71 -12.69
CA LEU A 138 -13.00 -34.38 -12.27
C LEU A 138 -11.99 -34.55 -13.41
N LYS A 139 -12.39 -34.40 -14.68
CA LYS A 139 -11.53 -34.65 -15.85
C LYS A 139 -10.67 -33.44 -16.23
N SER A 140 -11.13 -32.21 -15.95
CA SER A 140 -10.45 -30.98 -16.37
C SER A 140 -9.38 -30.44 -15.39
N ILE A 141 -9.06 -31.18 -14.32
CA ILE A 141 -8.25 -30.68 -13.19
C ILE A 141 -6.80 -30.32 -13.61
N SER A 142 -6.14 -31.13 -14.45
CA SER A 142 -4.75 -30.89 -14.86
C SER A 142 -4.60 -30.07 -16.15
N ALA A 143 -5.63 -29.96 -16.97
CA ALA A 143 -5.57 -29.36 -18.31
C ALA A 143 -5.69 -27.82 -18.31
N SER A 144 -5.83 -27.20 -17.13
CA SER A 144 -6.25 -25.80 -16.99
C SER A 144 -5.15 -24.83 -16.53
N HIS A 145 -4.07 -25.33 -15.92
CA HIS A 145 -2.95 -24.49 -15.47
C HIS A 145 -2.30 -23.77 -16.65
N ALA A 146 -2.02 -22.48 -16.47
CA ALA A 146 -1.54 -21.63 -17.56
C ALA A 146 -0.39 -20.71 -17.15
N LEU A 147 0.12 -20.85 -15.92
CA LEU A 147 1.20 -20.02 -15.40
C LEU A 147 2.54 -20.32 -16.08
N ASN A 148 3.07 -19.34 -16.80
CA ASN A 148 4.43 -19.42 -17.35
C ASN A 148 5.45 -19.03 -16.27
N MET A 149 5.84 -20.02 -15.46
CA MET A 149 6.76 -19.82 -14.33
C MET A 149 8.13 -19.26 -14.74
N PRO A 150 8.80 -19.74 -15.82
CA PRO A 150 10.07 -19.15 -16.26
C PRO A 150 9.97 -17.64 -16.56
N MET A 151 8.91 -17.22 -17.26
CA MET A 151 8.70 -15.81 -17.61
C MET A 151 8.37 -14.94 -16.40
N LEU A 152 7.82 -15.54 -15.33
CA LEU A 152 7.58 -14.86 -14.05
C LEU A 152 8.84 -14.80 -13.17
N LEU A 153 9.67 -15.85 -13.19
CA LEU A 153 10.89 -15.90 -12.39
C LEU A 153 12.00 -15.00 -12.94
N LEU A 154 12.10 -14.87 -14.27
CA LEU A 154 13.13 -14.04 -14.92
C LEU A 154 13.21 -12.59 -14.40
N PRO A 155 12.14 -11.79 -14.35
CA PRO A 155 12.20 -10.44 -13.80
C PRO A 155 12.61 -10.42 -12.31
N ASN A 156 12.27 -11.44 -11.53
CA ASN A 156 12.67 -11.54 -10.12
C ASN A 156 14.17 -11.86 -9.95
N ILE A 157 14.73 -12.68 -10.84
CA ILE A 157 16.18 -12.92 -10.90
C ILE A 157 16.92 -11.62 -11.24
N ILE A 158 16.42 -10.86 -12.21
CA ILE A 158 16.99 -9.55 -12.57
C ILE A 158 16.90 -8.58 -11.39
N ALA A 159 15.75 -8.54 -10.69
CA ALA A 159 15.56 -7.73 -9.49
C ALA A 159 16.54 -8.12 -8.37
N ALA A 160 16.78 -9.42 -8.18
CA ALA A 160 17.76 -9.92 -7.21
C ALA A 160 19.18 -9.47 -7.56
N VAL A 161 19.58 -9.55 -8.84
CA VAL A 161 20.88 -9.03 -9.31
C VAL A 161 20.97 -7.51 -9.08
N GLY A 162 19.92 -6.75 -9.39
CA GLY A 162 19.86 -5.31 -9.13
C GLY A 162 19.94 -4.98 -7.63
N THR A 163 19.36 -5.81 -6.78
CA THR A 163 19.43 -5.66 -5.31
C THR A 163 20.85 -5.94 -4.79
N VAL A 164 21.51 -6.99 -5.28
CA VAL A 164 22.91 -7.27 -4.96
C VAL A 164 23.81 -6.12 -5.43
N PHE A 165 23.57 -5.59 -6.62
CA PHE A 165 24.31 -4.41 -7.11
C PHE A 165 24.12 -3.19 -6.19
N ALA A 166 22.89 -2.87 -5.80
CA ALA A 166 22.62 -1.78 -4.86
C ALA A 166 23.33 -1.98 -3.51
N LEU A 167 23.33 -3.22 -3.01
CA LEU A 167 24.05 -3.59 -1.78
C LEU A 167 25.56 -3.39 -1.92
N LEU A 168 26.17 -3.85 -3.03
CA LEU A 168 27.60 -3.68 -3.26
C LEU A 168 28.01 -2.21 -3.46
N PHE A 169 27.12 -1.41 -4.06
CA PHE A 169 27.27 0.04 -4.15
C PHE A 169 27.28 0.68 -2.75
N ASP A 170 26.28 0.37 -1.92
CA ASP A 170 26.17 0.90 -0.56
C ASP A 170 27.31 0.39 0.37
N LEU A 171 27.79 -0.83 0.18
CA LEU A 171 28.96 -1.37 0.90
C LEU A 171 30.30 -0.79 0.43
N LYS A 172 30.29 0.15 -0.53
CA LYS A 172 31.50 0.76 -1.11
C LYS A 172 32.45 -0.23 -1.81
N VAL A 173 31.92 -1.41 -2.19
CA VAL A 173 32.65 -2.38 -3.03
C VAL A 173 32.65 -1.92 -4.49
N ILE A 174 31.54 -1.34 -4.95
CA ILE A 174 31.41 -0.70 -6.26
C ILE A 174 31.30 0.81 -6.03
N SER A 175 32.34 1.56 -6.41
CA SER A 175 32.36 3.01 -6.26
C SER A 175 32.06 3.70 -7.59
N ILE A 176 31.05 4.57 -7.56
CA ILE A 176 30.61 5.34 -8.72
C ILE A 176 30.94 6.82 -8.45
N PRO A 177 31.93 7.40 -9.15
CA PRO A 177 32.32 8.78 -8.94
C PRO A 177 31.13 9.75 -9.11
N GLY A 178 30.99 10.68 -8.18
CA GLY A 178 29.93 11.70 -8.19
C GLY A 178 28.60 11.29 -7.55
N SER A 179 28.47 10.07 -7.05
CA SER A 179 27.28 9.68 -6.27
C SER A 179 27.40 10.14 -4.81
N VAL A 180 26.42 10.94 -4.36
CA VAL A 180 26.35 11.47 -2.99
C VAL A 180 25.56 10.57 -2.03
N THR A 181 24.95 9.50 -2.54
CA THR A 181 24.07 8.61 -1.78
C THR A 181 24.74 7.28 -1.39
N GLN A 182 26.02 7.11 -1.75
CA GLN A 182 26.76 5.88 -1.52
C GLN A 182 26.96 5.60 -0.03
N GLY A 183 26.48 4.46 0.47
CA GLY A 183 26.59 4.10 1.89
C GLY A 183 25.44 4.59 2.75
N SER A 184 24.45 5.27 2.16
CA SER A 184 23.20 5.63 2.83
C SER A 184 22.24 4.44 3.01
N TYR A 185 22.47 3.33 2.29
CA TYR A 185 21.57 2.16 2.22
C TYR A 185 20.19 2.44 1.61
N VAL A 186 19.95 3.64 1.07
CA VAL A 186 18.65 4.01 0.47
C VAL A 186 18.39 3.21 -0.81
N ALA A 187 19.41 3.04 -1.66
CA ALA A 187 19.29 2.24 -2.89
C ALA A 187 19.03 0.77 -2.55
N THR A 188 19.77 0.22 -1.58
CA THR A 188 19.57 -1.15 -1.09
C THR A 188 18.17 -1.36 -0.52
N ALA A 189 17.72 -0.48 0.38
CA ALA A 189 16.40 -0.58 1.00
C ALA A 189 15.28 -0.56 -0.06
N MET A 190 15.38 0.37 -1.03
CA MET A 190 14.44 0.45 -2.14
C MET A 190 14.43 -0.83 -2.97
N ALA A 191 15.60 -1.35 -3.35
CA ALA A 191 15.71 -2.56 -4.13
C ALA A 191 15.13 -3.79 -3.40
N VAL A 192 15.38 -3.91 -2.09
CA VAL A 192 14.82 -4.97 -1.25
C VAL A 192 13.29 -4.90 -1.20
N ILE A 193 12.70 -3.70 -1.09
CA ILE A 193 11.24 -3.53 -1.08
C ILE A 193 10.64 -4.03 -2.39
N PHE A 194 11.18 -3.62 -3.53
CA PHE A 194 10.68 -4.04 -4.84
C PHE A 194 10.93 -5.53 -5.11
N LEU A 195 12.07 -6.09 -4.67
CA LEU A 195 12.32 -7.53 -4.75
C LEU A 195 11.32 -8.32 -3.91
N SER A 196 11.05 -7.87 -2.69
CA SER A 196 10.05 -8.49 -1.81
C SER A 196 8.65 -8.49 -2.42
N MET A 197 8.28 -7.38 -3.08
CA MET A 197 7.04 -7.28 -3.84
C MET A 197 6.99 -8.27 -5.02
N GLY A 198 8.10 -8.41 -5.76
CA GLY A 198 8.22 -9.38 -6.84
C GLY A 198 8.04 -10.84 -6.36
N ILE A 199 8.63 -11.18 -5.21
CA ILE A 199 8.44 -12.49 -4.56
C ILE A 199 6.97 -12.70 -4.18
N LEU A 200 6.30 -11.66 -3.67
CA LEU A 200 4.87 -11.72 -3.38
C LEU A 200 4.04 -12.00 -4.64
N PHE A 201 4.38 -11.39 -5.78
CA PHE A 201 3.70 -11.67 -7.05
C PHE A 201 3.84 -13.13 -7.49
N ILE A 202 4.98 -13.78 -7.25
CA ILE A 202 5.14 -15.22 -7.50
C ILE A 202 4.14 -16.03 -6.66
N PHE A 203 4.03 -15.71 -5.37
CA PHE A 203 3.09 -16.37 -4.47
C PHE A 203 1.64 -16.16 -4.92
N LEU A 204 1.24 -14.92 -5.21
CA LEU A 204 -0.11 -14.59 -5.65
C LEU A 204 -0.46 -15.22 -7.00
N ALA A 205 0.47 -15.23 -7.97
CA ALA A 205 0.27 -15.88 -9.26
C ALA A 205 0.02 -17.38 -9.10
N LYS A 206 0.78 -18.05 -8.22
CA LYS A 206 0.60 -19.47 -7.93
C LYS A 206 -0.74 -19.74 -7.22
N LEU A 207 -1.16 -18.89 -6.29
CA LEU A 207 -2.47 -18.99 -5.66
C LEU A 207 -3.61 -18.87 -6.67
N MET A 208 -3.46 -18.01 -7.68
CA MET A 208 -4.47 -17.81 -8.71
C MET A 208 -4.50 -18.94 -9.75
N ASP A 209 -3.35 -19.47 -10.16
CA ASP A 209 -3.28 -20.60 -11.09
C ASP A 209 -3.82 -21.90 -10.47
N ASN A 210 -3.64 -22.06 -9.15
CA ASN A 210 -4.20 -23.16 -8.36
C ASN A 210 -5.66 -22.96 -7.95
N MET A 211 -6.37 -21.95 -8.47
CA MET A 211 -7.80 -21.87 -8.28
C MET A 211 -8.51 -23.09 -8.86
N ARG A 212 -9.53 -23.56 -8.12
CA ARG A 212 -10.43 -24.60 -8.60
C ARG A 212 -11.13 -24.12 -9.86
N ASN A 213 -11.26 -25.03 -10.82
CA ASN A 213 -11.95 -24.77 -12.07
C ASN A 213 -13.45 -24.53 -11.85
N ASP A 214 -13.97 -23.51 -12.54
CA ASP A 214 -15.40 -23.27 -12.67
C ASP A 214 -16.04 -24.33 -13.58
N VAL A 215 -17.22 -24.83 -13.20
CA VAL A 215 -18.06 -25.69 -14.04
C VAL A 215 -19.16 -24.81 -14.61
N ILE A 216 -19.04 -24.46 -15.89
CA ILE A 216 -19.93 -23.50 -16.58
C ILE A 216 -20.92 -24.19 -17.52
N SER A 217 -20.56 -25.36 -18.05
CA SER A 217 -21.39 -26.18 -18.96
C SER A 217 -21.26 -27.66 -18.57
N GLU A 218 -22.15 -28.51 -19.09
CA GLU A 218 -22.06 -29.96 -18.97
C GLU A 218 -20.86 -30.52 -19.76
N GLU A 219 -20.41 -29.79 -20.79
CA GLU A 219 -19.26 -30.17 -21.62
C GLU A 219 -17.92 -29.87 -20.93
N SER A 220 -17.12 -30.92 -20.66
CA SER A 220 -15.82 -30.79 -20.00
C SER A 220 -14.80 -29.99 -20.82
N GLU A 221 -14.85 -30.06 -22.15
CA GLU A 221 -13.95 -29.28 -23.03
C GLU A 221 -14.21 -27.78 -22.91
N VAL A 222 -15.48 -27.36 -22.90
CA VAL A 222 -15.91 -25.98 -22.68
C VAL A 222 -15.40 -25.47 -21.33
N ASN A 223 -15.56 -26.28 -20.27
CA ASN A 223 -15.06 -25.96 -18.93
C ASN A 223 -13.52 -25.80 -18.92
N SER A 224 -12.78 -26.73 -19.53
CA SER A 224 -11.32 -26.67 -19.55
C SER A 224 -10.79 -25.44 -20.32
N ASN A 225 -11.38 -25.13 -21.47
CA ASN A 225 -11.00 -23.98 -22.29
C ASN A 225 -11.29 -22.64 -21.58
N TYR A 226 -12.45 -22.50 -20.93
CA TYR A 226 -12.80 -21.33 -20.13
C TYR A 226 -11.79 -21.12 -18.98
N ASN A 227 -11.54 -22.16 -18.19
CA ASN A 227 -10.63 -22.08 -17.05
C ASN A 227 -9.19 -21.79 -17.47
N ARG A 228 -8.72 -22.41 -18.56
CA ARG A 228 -7.39 -22.13 -19.12
C ARG A 228 -7.28 -20.68 -19.59
N ALA A 229 -8.28 -20.14 -20.29
CA ALA A 229 -8.29 -18.75 -20.73
C ALA A 229 -8.25 -17.77 -19.54
N LYS A 230 -9.06 -18.04 -18.51
CA LYS A 230 -9.11 -17.25 -17.27
C LYS A 230 -7.76 -17.27 -16.53
N LYS A 231 -7.17 -18.45 -16.33
CA LYS A 231 -5.87 -18.61 -15.67
C LYS A 231 -4.74 -17.97 -16.48
N LYS A 232 -4.76 -18.10 -17.82
CA LYS A 232 -3.78 -17.48 -18.71
C LYS A 232 -3.80 -15.96 -18.61
N MET A 233 -4.99 -15.35 -18.59
CA MET A 233 -5.14 -13.90 -18.44
C MET A 233 -4.53 -13.39 -17.13
N TRP A 234 -4.76 -14.08 -16.02
CA TRP A 234 -4.15 -13.74 -14.73
C TRP A 234 -2.65 -14.01 -14.70
N SER A 235 -2.19 -15.12 -15.28
CA SER A 235 -0.75 -15.38 -15.48
C SER A 235 -0.07 -14.23 -16.21
N ASP A 236 -0.64 -13.78 -17.32
CA ASP A 236 -0.09 -12.68 -18.12
C ASP A 236 -0.06 -11.37 -17.33
N ALA A 237 -1.09 -11.09 -16.53
CA ALA A 237 -1.14 -9.91 -15.68
C ALA A 237 -0.04 -9.93 -14.61
N TRP A 238 0.15 -11.05 -13.90
CA TRP A 238 1.21 -11.18 -12.90
C TRP A 238 2.62 -11.08 -13.49
N ILE A 239 2.83 -11.66 -14.68
CA ILE A 239 4.08 -11.50 -15.42
C ILE A 239 4.33 -10.02 -15.74
N GLN A 240 3.32 -9.31 -16.26
CA GLN A 240 3.44 -7.88 -16.57
C GLN A 240 3.71 -7.04 -15.31
N PHE A 241 3.01 -7.29 -14.21
CA PHE A 241 3.28 -6.62 -12.93
C PHE A 241 4.71 -6.88 -12.46
N SER A 242 5.20 -8.12 -12.58
CA SER A 242 6.57 -8.46 -12.17
C SER A 242 7.62 -7.75 -13.01
N TRP A 243 7.45 -7.68 -14.34
CA TRP A 243 8.36 -6.95 -15.22
C TRP A 243 8.36 -5.45 -14.95
N MET A 244 7.18 -4.87 -14.78
CA MET A 244 7.04 -3.44 -14.47
C MET A 244 7.64 -3.10 -13.09
N ASN A 245 7.48 -3.98 -12.10
CA ASN A 245 8.09 -3.87 -10.78
C ASN A 245 9.62 -3.94 -10.83
N THR A 246 10.18 -4.87 -11.60
CA THR A 246 11.64 -4.93 -11.83
C THR A 246 12.14 -3.70 -12.59
N GLY A 247 11.42 -3.24 -13.61
CA GLY A 247 11.75 -2.01 -14.32
C GLY A 247 11.80 -0.80 -13.38
N MET A 248 10.79 -0.66 -12.52
CA MET A 248 10.73 0.40 -11.50
C MET A 248 11.91 0.32 -10.53
N LEU A 249 12.27 -0.87 -10.05
CA LEU A 249 13.46 -1.10 -9.23
C LEU A 249 14.72 -0.55 -9.93
N ILE A 250 14.95 -0.95 -11.18
CA ILE A 250 16.14 -0.55 -11.94
C ILE A 250 16.19 0.97 -12.08
N PHE A 251 15.10 1.60 -12.52
CA PHE A 251 15.06 3.05 -12.71
C PHE A 251 15.22 3.82 -11.40
N LEU A 252 14.64 3.35 -10.30
CA LEU A 252 14.80 3.99 -8.99
C LEU A 252 16.23 3.86 -8.47
N VAL A 253 16.86 2.69 -8.60
CA VAL A 253 18.26 2.49 -8.19
C VAL A 253 19.19 3.39 -9.00
N ILE A 254 19.00 3.45 -10.32
CA ILE A 254 19.74 4.38 -11.19
C ILE A 254 19.49 5.82 -10.77
N GLY A 255 18.23 6.19 -10.52
CA GLY A 255 17.86 7.54 -10.10
C GLY A 255 18.50 7.95 -8.78
N ILE A 256 18.60 7.05 -7.82
CA ILE A 256 19.29 7.29 -6.54
C ILE A 256 20.79 7.47 -6.75
N ILE A 257 21.43 6.60 -7.54
CA ILE A 257 22.87 6.65 -7.80
C ILE A 257 23.24 7.93 -8.57
N MET A 258 22.43 8.29 -9.57
CA MET A 258 22.62 9.46 -10.44
C MET A 258 22.01 10.75 -9.87
N ASN A 259 21.44 10.72 -8.67
CA ASN A 259 20.78 11.86 -8.02
C ASN A 259 19.74 12.57 -8.92
N TRP A 260 18.81 11.79 -9.49
CA TRP A 260 17.71 12.33 -10.28
C TRP A 260 16.88 13.34 -9.48
N SER A 261 16.33 14.33 -10.19
CA SER A 261 15.45 15.30 -9.55
C SER A 261 14.19 14.64 -9.00
N GLU A 262 13.64 15.20 -7.92
CA GLU A 262 12.38 14.72 -7.33
C GLU A 262 11.25 14.67 -8.35
N LEU A 263 11.18 15.66 -9.25
CA LEU A 263 10.18 15.69 -10.32
C LEU A 263 10.29 14.47 -11.24
N ALA A 264 11.51 14.04 -11.60
CA ALA A 264 11.70 12.86 -12.42
C ALA A 264 11.21 11.58 -11.73
N VAL A 265 11.46 11.46 -10.41
CA VAL A 265 10.97 10.33 -9.60
C VAL A 265 9.45 10.32 -9.49
N ILE A 266 8.83 11.50 -9.30
CA ILE A 266 7.38 11.65 -9.27
C ILE A 266 6.77 11.25 -10.61
N VAL A 267 7.29 11.77 -11.72
CA VAL A 267 6.80 11.44 -13.08
C VAL A 267 6.92 9.94 -13.33
N LEU A 268 8.06 9.32 -12.99
CA LEU A 268 8.25 7.88 -13.11
C LEU A 268 7.21 7.09 -12.28
N SER A 269 6.96 7.53 -11.05
CA SER A 269 5.98 6.88 -10.15
C SER A 269 4.54 6.99 -10.69
N VAL A 270 4.18 8.14 -11.27
CA VAL A 270 2.89 8.33 -11.95
C VAL A 270 2.77 7.42 -13.16
N LEU A 271 3.82 7.31 -13.99
CA LEU A 271 3.83 6.42 -15.16
C LEU A 271 3.70 4.95 -14.75
N TYR A 272 4.41 4.53 -13.69
CA TYR A 272 4.29 3.19 -13.12
C TYR A 272 2.84 2.91 -12.68
N MET A 273 2.22 3.84 -11.96
CA MET A 273 0.83 3.71 -11.51
C MET A 273 -0.14 3.62 -12.70
N LEU A 274 0.01 4.46 -13.72
CA LEU A 274 -0.80 4.38 -14.94
C LEU A 274 -0.64 3.02 -15.62
N GLY A 275 0.58 2.49 -15.67
CA GLY A 275 0.86 1.14 -16.15
C GLY A 275 0.09 0.06 -15.38
N VAL A 276 0.09 0.13 -14.04
CA VAL A 276 -0.71 -0.78 -13.18
C VAL A 276 -2.19 -0.72 -13.56
N PHE A 277 -2.75 0.49 -13.65
CA PHE A 277 -4.17 0.65 -13.98
C PHE A 277 -4.52 0.17 -15.39
N VAL A 278 -3.64 0.38 -16.38
CA VAL A 278 -3.83 -0.15 -17.74
C VAL A 278 -3.89 -1.67 -17.72
N ILE A 279 -2.99 -2.35 -17.00
CA ILE A 279 -3.01 -3.81 -16.87
C ILE A 279 -4.32 -4.27 -16.23
N ILE A 280 -4.76 -3.63 -15.14
CA ILE A 280 -6.03 -3.94 -14.47
C ILE A 280 -7.21 -3.73 -15.43
N ALA A 281 -7.24 -2.65 -16.19
CA ALA A 281 -8.31 -2.36 -17.16
C ALA A 281 -8.36 -3.42 -18.28
N ILE A 282 -7.19 -3.85 -18.79
CA ILE A 282 -7.08 -4.93 -19.78
C ILE A 282 -7.62 -6.24 -19.22
N VAL A 283 -7.25 -6.61 -17.98
CA VAL A 283 -7.76 -7.80 -17.31
C VAL A 283 -9.28 -7.72 -17.10
N ALA A 284 -9.78 -6.58 -16.62
CA ALA A 284 -11.22 -6.37 -16.42
C ALA A 284 -12.00 -6.49 -17.75
N HIS A 285 -11.47 -5.89 -18.82
CA HIS A 285 -12.06 -5.97 -20.16
C HIS A 285 -12.05 -7.41 -20.71
N LYS A 286 -10.90 -8.10 -20.66
CA LYS A 286 -10.79 -9.49 -21.10
C LYS A 286 -11.68 -10.43 -20.28
N THR A 287 -11.82 -10.19 -18.98
CA THR A 287 -12.74 -10.94 -18.11
C THR A 287 -14.18 -10.74 -18.55
N ALA A 288 -14.57 -9.50 -18.86
CA ALA A 288 -15.91 -9.21 -19.37
C ALA A 288 -16.16 -9.92 -20.71
N LEU A 289 -15.23 -9.83 -21.66
CA LEU A 289 -15.33 -10.53 -22.95
C LEU A 289 -15.41 -12.05 -22.79
N LEU A 290 -14.57 -12.64 -21.94
CA LEU A 290 -14.59 -14.07 -21.67
C LEU A 290 -15.96 -14.51 -21.14
N ASN A 291 -16.56 -13.74 -20.23
CA ASN A 291 -17.89 -14.02 -19.71
C ASN A 291 -19.01 -13.79 -20.73
N GLU A 292 -18.81 -12.97 -21.76
CA GLU A 292 -19.77 -12.80 -22.86
C GLU A 292 -19.71 -13.97 -23.86
N CYS A 293 -18.52 -14.53 -24.09
CA CYS A 293 -18.35 -15.63 -25.04
C CYS A 293 -18.88 -16.98 -24.53
N TYR A 294 -18.99 -17.17 -23.22
CA TYR A 294 -19.44 -18.41 -22.60
C TYR A 294 -20.80 -18.21 -21.93
N LYS A 295 -21.80 -19.02 -22.31
CA LYS A 295 -23.08 -19.08 -21.60
C LYS A 295 -22.92 -19.91 -20.32
N TYR A 296 -23.39 -19.37 -19.21
CA TYR A 296 -23.46 -20.11 -17.94
C TYR A 296 -24.70 -20.98 -17.98
N GLU A 297 -24.54 -22.26 -18.31
CA GLU A 297 -25.65 -23.22 -18.36
C GLU A 297 -25.87 -23.88 -17.00
N ASN A 298 -24.86 -23.87 -16.13
CA ASN A 298 -24.91 -24.51 -14.82
C ASN A 298 -25.26 -23.51 -13.71
N ASP A 299 -26.57 -23.44 -13.38
CA ASP A 299 -27.14 -22.59 -12.32
C ASP A 299 -27.23 -23.28 -10.94
N ALA A 300 -26.59 -24.46 -10.82
CA ALA A 300 -26.83 -25.42 -9.73
C ALA A 300 -26.04 -25.17 -8.43
N ALA A 301 -25.12 -24.20 -8.38
CA ALA A 301 -24.34 -23.92 -7.18
C ALA A 301 -24.65 -22.52 -6.63
N ASP A 302 -25.60 -22.46 -5.70
CA ASP A 302 -25.94 -21.25 -4.95
C ASP A 302 -25.24 -21.25 -3.60
N ASP A 303 -24.17 -20.48 -3.49
CA ASP A 303 -23.42 -20.28 -2.26
C ASP A 303 -23.54 -18.85 -1.71
N ASP A 304 -24.52 -18.06 -2.17
CA ASP A 304 -24.69 -16.63 -1.86
C ASP A 304 -24.79 -16.35 -0.34
N ASP A 305 -25.33 -17.30 0.43
CA ASP A 305 -25.43 -17.18 1.89
C ASP A 305 -24.08 -17.27 2.61
N ASN A 306 -23.07 -17.89 1.99
CA ASN A 306 -21.70 -17.93 2.52
C ASN A 306 -20.92 -16.64 2.21
N TRP A 307 -21.49 -15.74 1.40
CA TRP A 307 -20.93 -14.45 1.05
C TRP A 307 -21.54 -13.35 1.92
N ILE A 308 -20.83 -12.98 2.98
CA ILE A 308 -21.22 -11.90 3.89
C ILE A 308 -21.04 -10.58 3.15
N TYR A 309 -22.16 -9.87 2.96
CA TYR A 309 -22.29 -8.64 2.17
C TYR A 309 -21.76 -8.72 0.74
N GLY A 310 -21.60 -9.93 0.19
CA GLY A 310 -21.00 -10.13 -1.13
C GLY A 310 -19.47 -9.91 -1.18
N LEU A 311 -18.82 -9.61 -0.05
CA LEU A 311 -17.41 -9.23 0.04
C LEU A 311 -16.56 -10.32 0.71
N PHE A 312 -17.05 -10.87 1.82
CA PHE A 312 -16.31 -11.80 2.66
C PHE A 312 -16.88 -13.22 2.52
N TYR A 313 -16.03 -14.20 2.25
CA TYR A 313 -16.44 -15.59 2.16
C TYR A 313 -16.20 -16.33 3.46
N TYR A 314 -17.26 -16.95 4.00
CA TYR A 314 -17.18 -17.75 5.21
C TYR A 314 -17.99 -19.04 5.03
N ASN A 315 -17.30 -20.16 4.81
CA ASN A 315 -17.93 -21.47 4.73
C ASN A 315 -17.08 -22.55 5.43
N PRO A 316 -17.47 -23.00 6.63
CA PRO A 316 -16.75 -24.07 7.34
C PRO A 316 -16.80 -25.43 6.63
N LYS A 317 -17.80 -25.64 5.76
CA LYS A 317 -17.95 -26.89 4.97
C LYS A 317 -17.11 -26.87 3.70
N ASP A 318 -16.47 -25.75 3.38
CA ASP A 318 -15.61 -25.61 2.22
C ASP A 318 -14.14 -25.67 2.65
N GLY A 319 -13.47 -26.78 2.31
CA GLY A 319 -12.05 -26.97 2.61
C GLY A 319 -11.10 -26.10 1.77
N ARG A 320 -11.59 -25.30 0.82
CA ARG A 320 -10.76 -24.44 -0.02
C ARG A 320 -10.24 -23.23 0.75
N VAL A 321 -8.99 -22.88 0.52
CA VAL A 321 -8.36 -21.66 1.06
C VAL A 321 -8.71 -20.45 0.18
N ASN A 322 -8.48 -20.55 -1.12
CA ASN A 322 -8.66 -19.50 -2.12
C ASN A 322 -9.99 -19.65 -2.86
N ILE A 323 -10.74 -18.56 -2.94
CA ILE A 323 -12.08 -18.49 -3.54
C ILE A 323 -12.10 -17.32 -4.51
N GLU A 324 -12.74 -17.46 -5.67
CA GLU A 324 -12.92 -16.34 -6.59
C GLU A 324 -13.82 -15.26 -5.98
N ARG A 325 -13.42 -13.99 -6.07
CA ARG A 325 -14.25 -12.87 -5.60
C ARG A 325 -15.51 -12.69 -6.44
N ARG A 326 -16.62 -12.28 -5.79
CA ARG A 326 -17.90 -12.10 -6.48
C ARG A 326 -17.96 -10.88 -7.40
N ASP A 327 -17.13 -9.87 -7.20
CA ASP A 327 -16.96 -8.76 -8.15
C ASP A 327 -16.25 -9.18 -9.46
N GLY A 328 -15.81 -10.44 -9.56
CA GLY A 328 -15.23 -11.04 -10.77
C GLY A 328 -13.77 -10.68 -10.99
N MET A 329 -13.11 -10.02 -10.03
CA MET A 329 -11.72 -9.59 -10.14
C MET A 329 -10.89 -10.14 -8.97
N GLY A 330 -10.17 -11.23 -9.24
CA GLY A 330 -9.17 -11.77 -8.32
C GLY A 330 -9.71 -12.83 -7.36
N VAL A 331 -8.97 -13.01 -6.26
CA VAL A 331 -9.21 -14.05 -5.24
C VAL A 331 -9.42 -13.45 -3.87
N THR A 332 -10.20 -14.17 -3.05
CA THR A 332 -10.35 -13.96 -1.61
C THR A 332 -10.00 -15.25 -0.88
N ILE A 333 -9.91 -15.18 0.44
CA ILE A 333 -9.61 -16.32 1.30
C ILE A 333 -10.88 -16.72 2.05
N ASN A 334 -11.15 -18.02 2.16
CA ASN A 334 -12.20 -18.52 3.03
C ASN A 334 -11.84 -18.28 4.50
N MET A 335 -12.52 -17.33 5.13
CA MET A 335 -12.25 -16.92 6.52
C MET A 335 -12.59 -18.01 7.54
N ALA A 336 -13.35 -19.04 7.16
CA ALA A 336 -13.61 -20.19 8.02
C ALA A 336 -12.43 -21.19 8.05
N HIS A 337 -11.58 -21.19 7.03
CA HIS A 337 -10.41 -22.07 6.94
C HIS A 337 -9.33 -21.66 7.97
N PRO A 338 -8.56 -22.58 8.58
CA PRO A 338 -7.50 -22.23 9.55
C PRO A 338 -6.52 -21.16 9.05
N LEU A 339 -6.00 -21.32 7.83
CA LEU A 339 -5.16 -20.30 7.18
C LEU A 339 -5.89 -18.96 6.96
N GLY A 340 -7.19 -19.00 6.68
CA GLY A 340 -8.02 -17.79 6.56
C GLY A 340 -8.15 -17.06 7.88
N LYS A 341 -8.35 -17.78 8.99
CA LYS A 341 -8.38 -17.20 10.34
C LYS A 341 -7.05 -16.54 10.71
N ILE A 342 -5.92 -17.18 10.41
CA ILE A 342 -4.58 -16.60 10.62
C ILE A 342 -4.42 -15.33 9.79
N TYR A 343 -4.75 -15.37 8.49
CA TYR A 343 -4.69 -14.21 7.61
C TYR A 343 -5.57 -13.07 8.13
N THR A 344 -6.81 -13.33 8.51
CA THR A 344 -7.72 -12.33 9.08
C THR A 344 -7.14 -11.75 10.38
N GLY A 345 -6.56 -12.58 11.26
CA GLY A 345 -5.90 -12.11 12.48
C GLY A 345 -4.73 -11.16 12.18
N ILE A 346 -3.89 -11.49 11.19
CA ILE A 346 -2.79 -10.62 10.75
C ILE A 346 -3.32 -9.30 10.19
N VAL A 347 -4.36 -9.33 9.35
CA VAL A 347 -4.97 -8.10 8.80
C VAL A 347 -5.50 -7.21 9.92
N ILE A 348 -6.20 -7.78 10.91
CA ILE A 348 -6.70 -7.03 12.07
C ILE A 348 -5.53 -6.44 12.89
N LEU A 349 -4.49 -7.23 13.15
CA LEU A 349 -3.29 -6.79 13.87
C LEU A 349 -2.61 -5.62 13.16
N VAL A 350 -2.47 -5.69 11.83
CA VAL A 350 -1.88 -4.62 11.02
C VAL A 350 -2.73 -3.36 11.11
N LEU A 351 -4.07 -3.46 11.01
CA LEU A 351 -4.96 -2.30 11.15
C LEU A 351 -4.84 -1.64 12.53
N ILE A 352 -4.81 -2.44 13.60
CA ILE A 352 -4.62 -1.93 14.97
C ILE A 352 -3.22 -1.29 15.10
N GLY A 353 -2.19 -1.95 14.57
CA GLY A 353 -0.82 -1.45 14.56
C GLY A 353 -0.69 -0.12 13.82
N THR A 354 -1.39 0.06 12.69
CA THR A 354 -1.46 1.33 11.98
C THR A 354 -2.05 2.42 12.87
N VAL A 355 -3.20 2.18 13.52
CA VAL A 355 -3.81 3.17 14.43
C VAL A 355 -2.90 3.48 15.62
N ALA A 356 -2.28 2.47 16.22
CA ALA A 356 -1.33 2.66 17.32
C ALA A 356 -0.10 3.47 16.88
N ALA A 357 0.43 3.22 15.69
CA ALA A 357 1.53 3.99 15.11
C ALA A 357 1.15 5.46 14.88
N LEU A 358 -0.08 5.74 14.43
CA LEU A 358 -0.56 7.12 14.29
C LEU A 358 -0.64 7.84 15.63
N ILE A 359 -1.14 7.16 16.67
CA ILE A 359 -1.18 7.70 18.05
C ILE A 359 0.24 7.97 18.55
N TRP A 360 1.16 7.03 18.32
CA TRP A 360 2.56 7.18 18.71
C TRP A 360 3.22 8.38 18.04
N VAL A 361 3.03 8.55 16.72
CA VAL A 361 3.54 9.71 15.97
C VAL A 361 2.92 11.02 16.48
N GLY A 362 1.62 11.04 16.76
CA GLY A 362 0.97 12.21 17.35
C GLY A 362 1.49 12.54 18.76
N ALA A 363 1.77 11.53 19.58
CA ALA A 363 2.37 11.71 20.90
C ALA A 363 3.81 12.22 20.83
N MET A 364 4.61 11.71 19.87
CA MET A 364 5.95 12.23 19.58
C MET A 364 5.93 13.70 19.21
N GLU A 365 4.97 14.15 18.41
CA GLU A 365 4.84 15.56 18.03
C GLU A 365 4.43 16.44 19.21
N ALA A 366 3.56 15.93 20.09
CA ALA A 366 3.02 16.70 21.21
C ALA A 366 3.96 16.78 22.43
N THR A 367 4.99 15.94 22.49
CA THR A 367 5.92 15.90 23.63
C THR A 367 7.01 16.94 23.43
N ALA A 368 7.25 17.76 24.45
CA ALA A 368 8.33 18.73 24.42
C ALA A 368 9.69 18.01 24.53
N THR A 369 10.68 18.52 23.80
CA THR A 369 12.08 18.15 24.01
C THR A 369 12.66 18.97 25.14
N ASP A 370 13.68 18.43 25.77
CA ASP A 370 14.28 19.00 26.96
C ASP A 370 15.73 18.56 27.03
N ILE A 371 16.63 19.49 27.34
CA ILE A 371 18.07 19.22 27.48
C ILE A 371 18.47 19.65 28.88
N ARG A 372 19.20 18.78 29.58
CA ARG A 372 19.67 19.04 30.94
C ARG A 372 21.13 18.68 31.09
N TYR A 373 21.83 19.43 31.92
CA TYR A 373 23.12 19.03 32.44
C TYR A 373 22.97 18.60 33.90
N GLU A 374 23.03 17.29 34.16
CA GLU A 374 22.86 16.69 35.49
C GLU A 374 23.93 15.63 35.73
N ASP A 375 24.50 15.59 36.94
CA ASP A 375 25.50 14.60 37.37
C ASP A 375 26.70 14.43 36.41
N GLY A 376 27.19 15.54 35.84
CA GLY A 376 28.32 15.54 34.90
C GLY A 376 27.96 14.91 33.54
N LYS A 377 26.70 14.98 33.13
CA LYS A 377 26.21 14.44 31.85
C LYS A 377 25.27 15.41 31.17
N VAL A 378 25.42 15.55 29.86
CA VAL A 378 24.44 16.21 29.00
C VAL A 378 23.40 15.19 28.58
N ILE A 379 22.16 15.40 28.99
CA ILE A 379 21.02 14.52 28.72
C ILE A 379 20.07 15.22 27.74
N CYS A 380 19.89 14.62 26.57
CA CYS A 380 18.88 15.04 25.60
C CYS A 380 17.64 14.16 25.77
N HIS A 381 16.58 14.72 26.34
CA HIS A 381 15.34 14.04 26.66
C HIS A 381 14.22 14.40 25.68
N HIS A 382 13.48 13.39 25.25
CA HIS A 382 12.23 13.59 24.51
C HIS A 382 11.14 12.64 25.03
N LEU A 383 11.04 11.42 24.50
CA LEU A 383 10.18 10.36 25.06
C LEU A 383 10.93 9.44 26.01
N SER A 384 12.24 9.40 25.85
CA SER A 384 13.23 8.73 26.69
C SER A 384 14.50 9.55 26.62
N ASP A 385 15.50 9.19 27.41
CA ASP A 385 16.84 9.75 27.27
C ASP A 385 17.45 9.23 25.96
N GLU A 386 17.56 10.12 24.99
CA GLU A 386 17.99 9.78 23.62
C GLU A 386 19.50 9.79 23.53
N TYR A 387 20.11 10.83 24.11
CA TYR A 387 21.54 10.96 24.26
C TYR A 387 21.87 11.26 25.71
N VAL A 388 22.85 10.52 26.23
CA VAL A 388 23.47 10.75 27.53
C VAL A 388 24.95 10.85 27.25
N ILE A 389 25.51 12.06 27.33
CA ILE A 389 26.89 12.36 26.96
C ILE A 389 27.64 12.67 28.27
N PRO A 390 28.50 11.76 28.75
CA PRO A 390 29.36 12.02 29.91
C PRO A 390 30.33 13.17 29.63
N GLU A 391 30.52 14.05 30.61
CA GLU A 391 31.43 15.19 30.50
C GLU A 391 32.89 14.76 30.23
N ASP A 392 33.33 13.64 30.80
CA ASP A 392 34.66 13.08 30.59
C ASP A 392 34.90 12.55 29.17
N GLU A 393 33.83 12.35 28.38
CA GLU A 393 33.90 11.99 26.96
C GLU A 393 33.91 13.22 26.03
N ILE A 394 33.65 14.43 26.55
CA ILE A 394 33.62 15.67 25.77
C ILE A 394 35.04 16.14 25.48
N LEU A 395 35.42 16.10 24.20
CA LEU A 395 36.72 16.56 23.70
C LEU A 395 36.71 18.05 23.34
N GLU A 396 35.59 18.55 22.84
CA GLU A 396 35.42 19.93 22.37
C GLU A 396 33.95 20.30 22.46
N VAL A 397 33.67 21.50 22.98
CA VAL A 397 32.33 22.11 22.97
C VAL A 397 32.40 23.46 22.28
N SER A 398 31.49 23.73 21.35
CA SER A 398 31.40 25.02 20.67
C SER A 398 29.95 25.39 20.39
N ILE A 399 29.69 26.68 20.17
CA ILE A 399 28.36 27.17 19.79
C ILE A 399 28.38 27.61 18.32
N GLY A 400 27.30 27.33 17.60
CA GLY A 400 27.06 27.83 16.25
C GLY A 400 25.70 28.51 16.17
N ASP A 401 25.55 29.44 15.24
CA ASP A 401 24.38 30.33 15.11
C ASP A 401 23.79 30.35 13.69
N ASN A 402 24.18 29.37 12.86
CA ASN A 402 23.67 29.24 11.49
C ASN A 402 23.30 27.79 11.18
N MET A 403 22.02 27.46 11.35
CA MET A 403 21.49 26.11 11.11
C MET A 403 21.52 25.73 9.62
N GLU A 404 21.36 26.70 8.70
CA GLU A 404 21.33 26.46 7.26
C GLU A 404 22.69 25.96 6.71
N GLU A 405 23.79 26.30 7.37
CA GLU A 405 25.13 25.83 7.00
C GLU A 405 25.34 24.34 7.25
N LEU A 406 24.60 23.75 8.20
CA LEU A 406 24.76 22.33 8.55
C LEU A 406 24.28 21.40 7.43
N ARG A 407 23.30 21.83 6.60
CA ARG A 407 22.70 21.04 5.50
C ARG A 407 22.58 19.54 5.81
N PRO A 408 21.93 19.16 6.92
CA PRO A 408 22.00 17.80 7.43
C PRO A 408 21.22 16.83 6.52
N ILE A 409 21.86 15.73 6.12
CA ILE A 409 21.22 14.65 5.37
C ILE A 409 20.90 13.52 6.33
N ARG A 410 19.61 13.16 6.46
CA ARG A 410 19.17 12.10 7.37
C ARG A 410 19.69 10.74 6.93
N VAL A 411 20.39 10.05 7.84
CA VAL A 411 20.81 8.65 7.68
C VAL A 411 19.85 7.71 8.40
N ALA A 412 19.55 7.98 9.67
CA ALA A 412 18.58 7.21 10.44
C ALA A 412 18.00 8.02 11.60
N GLY A 413 16.69 8.07 11.75
CA GLY A 413 16.03 8.78 12.85
C GLY A 413 14.79 9.56 12.42
N THR A 414 14.40 10.50 13.27
CA THR A 414 13.25 11.38 13.09
C THR A 414 13.69 12.68 12.42
N ALA A 415 12.99 13.08 11.36
CA ALA A 415 13.12 14.41 10.78
C ALA A 415 11.70 14.92 10.51
N THR A 416 11.28 15.88 11.33
CA THR A 416 10.02 16.61 11.20
C THR A 416 10.33 18.10 11.09
N ASP A 417 9.30 18.91 10.89
CA ASP A 417 9.43 20.37 10.87
C ASP A 417 9.91 20.92 12.24
N HIS A 418 9.64 20.20 13.34
CA HIS A 418 9.91 20.67 14.70
C HIS A 418 11.09 19.97 15.39
N ILE A 419 11.53 18.81 14.89
CA ILE A 419 12.65 18.06 15.47
C ILE A 419 13.41 17.23 14.43
N LEU A 420 14.74 17.38 14.44
CA LEU A 420 15.73 16.53 13.80
C LEU A 420 16.45 15.75 14.90
N LYS A 421 16.18 14.44 14.95
CA LYS A 421 16.75 13.55 15.96
C LYS A 421 17.27 12.26 15.32
N GLY A 422 18.54 11.92 15.56
CA GLY A 422 19.12 10.66 15.08
C GLY A 422 20.49 10.84 14.43
N ARG A 423 20.85 9.90 13.55
CA ARG A 423 22.08 9.92 12.77
C ARG A 423 21.89 10.67 11.46
N PHE A 424 22.82 11.58 11.20
CA PHE A 424 22.84 12.42 10.00
C PHE A 424 24.24 12.41 9.37
N SER A 425 24.34 12.98 8.17
CA SER A 425 25.59 13.31 7.50
C SER A 425 25.62 14.83 7.28
N ILE A 426 26.73 15.46 7.66
CA ILE A 426 26.99 16.89 7.49
C ILE A 426 28.33 17.02 6.77
N ASN A 427 28.38 17.75 5.66
CA ASN A 427 29.61 18.00 4.87
C ASN A 427 30.42 16.75 4.49
N GLY A 428 29.79 15.59 4.34
CA GLY A 428 30.44 14.33 3.96
C GLY A 428 31.06 13.54 5.13
N GLU A 429 30.91 13.99 6.38
CA GLU A 429 31.24 13.20 7.57
C GLU A 429 30.12 12.19 7.86
N GLU A 430 30.18 11.04 7.20
CA GLU A 430 29.19 9.98 7.33
C GLU A 430 29.29 9.23 8.68
N GLY A 431 28.14 9.01 9.32
CA GLY A 431 27.98 8.02 10.40
C GLY A 431 28.47 8.44 11.79
N LYS A 432 29.14 9.59 11.91
CA LYS A 432 29.60 10.15 13.19
C LYS A 432 28.77 11.34 13.70
N VAL A 433 27.76 11.80 12.96
CA VAL A 433 26.96 12.95 13.38
C VAL A 433 25.63 12.51 14.00
N ARG A 434 25.33 13.04 15.18
CA ARG A 434 24.04 12.89 15.86
C ARG A 434 23.39 14.25 16.05
N LEU A 435 22.12 14.37 15.67
CA LEU A 435 21.33 15.60 15.84
C LEU A 435 20.30 15.39 16.94
N PHE A 436 20.10 16.43 17.76
CA PHE A 436 18.95 16.63 18.64
C PHE A 436 18.55 18.11 18.56
N ILE A 437 17.99 18.51 17.42
CA ILE A 437 17.78 19.92 17.10
C ILE A 437 16.34 20.21 16.70
N LYS A 438 15.83 21.35 17.15
CA LYS A 438 14.69 22.06 16.58
C LYS A 438 15.16 22.94 15.41
N PRO A 439 14.73 22.66 14.16
CA PRO A 439 15.14 23.42 12.98
C PRO A 439 14.76 24.90 13.00
N GLU A 440 13.82 25.28 13.86
CA GLU A 440 13.29 26.65 13.97
C GLU A 440 14.23 27.58 14.76
N ILE A 441 15.25 27.02 15.41
CA ILE A 441 16.21 27.74 16.26
C ILE A 441 17.58 27.66 15.59
N ASP A 442 18.12 28.82 15.21
CA ASP A 442 19.39 28.91 14.48
C ASP A 442 20.60 28.60 15.37
N LEU A 443 20.49 28.89 16.67
CA LEU A 443 21.53 28.59 17.65
C LEU A 443 21.57 27.11 17.99
N TYR A 444 22.78 26.54 18.03
CA TYR A 444 23.03 25.17 18.44
C TYR A 444 24.38 24.99 19.14
N ILE A 445 24.47 23.96 19.97
CA ILE A 445 25.69 23.49 20.61
C ILE A 445 26.25 22.32 19.81
N ARG A 446 27.54 22.38 19.50
CA ARG A 446 28.32 21.29 18.94
C ARG A 446 29.15 20.66 20.05
N ILE A 447 28.93 19.37 20.30
CA ILE A 447 29.69 18.57 21.26
C ILE A 447 30.45 17.48 20.51
N LYS A 448 31.77 17.47 20.61
CA LYS A 448 32.62 16.46 19.96
C LYS A 448 33.10 15.45 20.98
N THR A 449 32.89 14.18 20.68
CA THR A 449 33.40 13.02 21.43
C THR A 449 34.34 12.21 20.53
N ALA A 450 34.95 11.13 21.06
CA ALA A 450 35.79 10.23 20.26
C ALA A 450 35.01 9.53 19.12
N ASP A 451 33.76 9.17 19.40
CA ASP A 451 32.93 8.39 18.49
C ASP A 451 32.00 9.24 17.63
N TYR A 452 31.43 10.31 18.21
CA TYR A 452 30.39 11.12 17.60
C TYR A 452 30.57 12.63 17.78
N THR A 453 30.05 13.39 16.82
CA THR A 453 29.78 14.81 16.94
C THR A 453 28.27 15.00 17.12
N TYR A 454 27.88 15.57 18.24
CA TYR A 454 26.49 15.91 18.55
C TYR A 454 26.24 17.37 18.21
N PHE A 455 25.07 17.63 17.65
CA PHE A 455 24.53 18.97 17.42
C PHE A 455 23.19 19.03 18.15
N ILE A 456 23.05 19.91 19.12
CA ILE A 456 21.88 19.97 20.01
C ILE A 456 21.41 21.41 20.22
N ASN A 457 20.12 21.63 20.39
CA ASN A 457 19.56 22.88 20.87
C ASN A 457 18.28 22.65 21.67
N ASP A 458 17.97 23.58 22.57
CA ASP A 458 16.83 23.48 23.46
C ASP A 458 15.61 24.23 22.88
N ASN A 459 14.61 24.54 23.71
CA ASN A 459 13.34 25.14 23.31
C ASN A 459 13.46 26.59 22.84
N THR A 460 14.50 27.31 23.27
CA THR A 460 14.80 28.70 22.88
C THR A 460 16.31 28.92 22.70
N GLU A 461 16.70 30.04 22.09
CA GLU A 461 18.11 30.43 22.03
C GLU A 461 18.68 30.70 23.43
N GLU A 462 17.90 31.32 24.32
CA GLU A 462 18.31 31.59 25.70
C GLU A 462 18.55 30.28 26.46
N ASP A 463 17.65 29.31 26.36
CA ASP A 463 17.81 28.00 27.00
C ASP A 463 19.04 27.27 26.43
N THR A 464 19.24 27.35 25.11
CA THR A 464 20.42 26.78 24.45
C THR A 464 21.72 27.41 24.94
N ARG A 465 21.75 28.74 25.19
CA ARG A 465 22.92 29.42 25.78
C ARG A 465 23.12 29.01 27.23
N ALA A 466 22.05 28.87 28.01
CA ALA A 466 22.13 28.45 29.40
C ALA A 466 22.77 27.07 29.51
N ILE A 467 22.32 26.09 28.72
CA ILE A 467 22.92 24.76 28.65
C ILE A 467 24.39 24.81 28.22
N TYR A 468 24.74 25.65 27.24
CA TYR A 468 26.13 25.80 26.81
C TYR A 468 27.06 26.28 27.95
N GLU A 469 26.60 27.23 28.77
CA GLU A 469 27.37 27.72 29.92
C GLU A 469 27.40 26.72 31.09
N GLU A 470 26.42 25.81 31.21
CA GLU A 470 26.46 24.71 32.19
C GLU A 470 27.47 23.61 31.81
N ILE A 471 27.70 23.38 30.52
CA ILE A 471 28.64 22.35 30.01
C ILE A 471 30.10 22.81 30.08
N LYS A 472 30.35 24.12 30.06
CA LYS A 472 31.68 24.73 29.94
C LYS A 472 32.32 24.99 31.30
#